data_AF-A0A2R2MQU6-F1
#
_entry.id   AF-A0A2R2MQU6-F1
#
_cell.length_a   1.000
_cell.length_b   1.000
_cell.length_c   1.000
_cell.angle_alpha   90.00
_cell.angle_beta   90.00
_cell.angle_gamma   90.00
#
_symmetry.space_group_name_H-M   'P 1'
#
loop_
_entity.id
_entity.type
_entity.pdbx_description
1 polymer ?
#
loop_
_entity_poly.entity_id
_entity_poly.type
_entity_poly.pdbx_seq_one_letter_code
_entity_poly.pdbx_strand_id
1 'polypeptide(L)'
;MCDMRGDDDFKAYKYSQDKTLSWLQAKVEQLADELEKRKVHVAGGAVVATYVKSKKDDNTKRDDYLRFACGIVSDYLPLELGKDLKTHLNIPEPSPVKSSPSSEPPAKKVRLNGDVTPSEDYSKAVDGESKQKVGSFEVKLTAKQKQLSKVDKTGMKSISSFFSPKTKK
;
A
#
# COMPACT_ATOMS: atom_id res chain seq x y z
N MET A 1 -27.15 -22.22 -17.34
CA MET A 1 -27.43 -20.83 -17.76
C MET A 1 -28.77 -20.67 -18.46
N CYS A 2 -29.16 -21.56 -19.38
CA CYS A 2 -30.47 -21.46 -20.04
C CYS A 2 -31.40 -22.62 -19.66
N ASP A 3 -32.70 -22.36 -19.77
CA ASP A 3 -33.76 -23.36 -19.81
C ASP A 3 -34.00 -23.77 -21.25
N MET A 4 -33.91 -25.08 -21.52
CA MET A 4 -34.22 -25.65 -22.82
C MET A 4 -35.68 -26.08 -22.82
N ARG A 5 -36.42 -25.74 -23.88
CA ARG A 5 -37.75 -26.27 -24.16
C ARG A 5 -37.85 -26.66 -25.63
N GLY A 6 -38.61 -27.71 -25.91
CA GLY A 6 -38.87 -28.20 -27.27
C GLY A 6 -38.55 -29.68 -27.44
N ASP A 7 -38.87 -30.19 -28.63
CA ASP A 7 -38.61 -31.56 -29.04
C ASP A 7 -37.22 -31.73 -29.66
N ASP A 8 -36.86 -32.95 -30.05
CA ASP A 8 -35.52 -33.24 -30.57
C ASP A 8 -35.17 -32.47 -31.85
N ASP A 9 -36.17 -32.14 -32.68
CA ASP A 9 -36.00 -31.39 -33.94
C ASP A 9 -35.94 -29.87 -33.75
N PHE A 10 -36.44 -29.32 -32.63
CA PHE A 10 -36.40 -27.88 -32.36
C PHE A 10 -36.21 -27.57 -30.88
N LYS A 11 -35.01 -27.07 -30.54
CA LYS A 11 -34.61 -26.72 -29.18
C LYS A 11 -34.56 -25.20 -29.03
N ALA A 12 -35.49 -24.66 -28.25
CA ALA A 12 -35.50 -23.26 -27.86
C ALA A 12 -34.80 -23.08 -26.51
N TYR A 13 -34.01 -22.02 -26.40
CA TYR A 13 -33.28 -21.67 -25.18
C TYR A 13 -33.79 -20.36 -24.64
N LYS A 14 -34.16 -20.34 -23.36
CA LYS A 14 -34.50 -19.14 -22.62
C LYS A 14 -33.46 -18.89 -21.54
N TYR A 15 -32.97 -17.67 -21.42
CA TYR A 15 -32.07 -17.29 -20.33
C TYR A 15 -32.74 -17.53 -18.96
N SER A 16 -31.99 -18.12 -18.04
CA SER A 16 -32.41 -18.38 -16.67
C SER A 16 -31.39 -17.76 -15.71
N GLN A 17 -31.83 -16.73 -14.98
CA GLN A 17 -30.96 -15.97 -14.09
C GLN A 17 -30.46 -16.83 -12.92
N ASP A 18 -31.34 -17.59 -12.27
CA ASP A 18 -30.97 -18.47 -11.15
C ASP A 18 -29.91 -19.50 -11.56
N LYS A 19 -30.10 -20.18 -12.69
CA LYS A 19 -29.12 -21.15 -13.21
C LYS A 19 -27.78 -20.51 -13.57
N THR A 20 -27.79 -19.23 -13.93
CA THR A 20 -26.59 -18.47 -14.26
C THR A 20 -25.86 -18.06 -12.98
N LEU A 21 -26.58 -17.60 -11.96
CA LEU A 21 -26.02 -17.27 -10.65
C LEU A 21 -25.43 -18.50 -9.95
N SER A 22 -26.12 -19.64 -9.94
CA SER A 22 -25.57 -20.88 -9.38
C SER A 22 -24.31 -21.36 -10.10
N TRP A 23 -24.29 -21.23 -11.44
CA TRP A 23 -23.09 -21.58 -12.22
C TRP A 23 -21.92 -20.62 -11.93
N LEU A 24 -22.20 -19.32 -11.83
CA LEU A 24 -21.21 -18.30 -11.50
C LEU A 24 -20.63 -18.50 -10.11
N GLN A 25 -21.47 -18.83 -9.12
CA GLN A 25 -21.03 -19.18 -7.78
C GLN A 25 -20.01 -20.33 -7.82
N ALA A 26 -20.35 -21.44 -8.48
CA ALA A 26 -19.43 -22.58 -8.61
C ALA A 26 -18.11 -22.19 -9.30
N LYS A 27 -18.17 -21.22 -10.24
CA LYS A 27 -16.98 -20.69 -10.91
C LYS A 27 -16.11 -19.83 -10.01
N VAL A 28 -16.72 -18.99 -9.16
CA VAL A 28 -16.00 -18.19 -8.16
C VAL A 28 -15.33 -19.10 -7.13
N GLU A 29 -16.04 -20.13 -6.64
CA GLU A 29 -15.49 -21.11 -5.69
C GLU A 29 -14.28 -21.85 -6.28
N GLN A 30 -14.42 -22.37 -7.50
CA GLN A 30 -13.35 -23.06 -8.22
C GLN A 30 -12.13 -22.15 -8.44
N LEU A 31 -12.36 -20.88 -8.83
CA LEU A 31 -11.27 -19.93 -9.04
C LEU A 31 -10.56 -19.62 -7.72
N ALA A 32 -11.31 -19.46 -6.63
CA ALA A 32 -10.73 -19.20 -5.32
C ALA A 32 -9.88 -20.39 -4.82
N ASP A 33 -10.29 -21.64 -5.06
CA ASP A 33 -9.46 -22.82 -4.76
C ASP A 33 -8.16 -22.84 -5.58
N GLU A 34 -8.22 -22.43 -6.85
CA GLU A 34 -7.04 -22.38 -7.71
C GLU A 34 -6.06 -21.28 -7.30
N LEU A 35 -6.58 -20.12 -6.88
CA LEU A 35 -5.78 -19.02 -6.34
C LEU A 35 -5.06 -19.42 -5.05
N GLU A 36 -5.73 -20.19 -4.18
CA GLU A 36 -5.16 -20.72 -2.95
C GLU A 36 -4.04 -21.74 -3.25
N LYS A 37 -4.29 -22.68 -4.18
CA LYS A 37 -3.28 -23.66 -4.62
C LYS A 37 -2.02 -23.00 -5.18
N ARG A 38 -2.21 -21.93 -5.95
CA ARG A 38 -1.11 -21.12 -6.54
C ARG A 38 -0.48 -20.16 -5.55
N LYS A 39 -1.01 -20.05 -4.32
CA LYS A 39 -0.57 -19.12 -3.26
C LYS A 39 -0.51 -17.67 -3.75
N VAL A 40 -1.51 -17.27 -4.54
CA VAL A 40 -1.63 -15.90 -5.02
C VAL A 40 -1.94 -14.99 -3.83
N HIS A 41 -1.23 -13.87 -3.75
CA HIS A 41 -1.46 -12.92 -2.67
C HIS A 41 -2.76 -12.14 -2.90
N VAL A 42 -3.78 -12.40 -2.06
CA VAL A 42 -5.11 -11.76 -2.14
C VAL A 42 -5.39 -10.78 -0.99
N ALA A 43 -4.41 -10.55 -0.12
CA ALA A 43 -4.57 -9.64 1.01
C ALA A 43 -4.71 -8.18 0.52
N GLY A 44 -5.39 -7.35 1.32
CA GLY A 44 -5.50 -5.92 1.05
C GLY A 44 -4.14 -5.22 1.15
N GLY A 45 -3.59 -4.83 0.00
CA GLY A 45 -2.36 -4.04 -0.10
C GLY A 45 -1.34 -4.63 -1.08
N ALA A 46 -0.47 -3.77 -1.62
CA ALA A 46 0.64 -4.22 -2.45
C ALA A 46 1.81 -4.68 -1.57
N VAL A 47 2.29 -5.90 -1.79
CA VAL A 47 3.50 -6.42 -1.15
C VAL A 47 4.54 -6.70 -2.23
N VAL A 48 5.74 -6.15 -2.05
CA VAL A 48 6.86 -6.36 -2.99
C VAL A 48 7.35 -7.81 -2.88
N ALA A 49 7.70 -8.44 -4.00
CA ALA A 49 8.17 -9.83 -4.02
C ALA A 49 9.40 -10.11 -3.13
N THR A 50 10.22 -9.10 -2.84
CA THR A 50 11.41 -9.20 -1.97
C THR A 50 11.11 -9.02 -0.48
N TYR A 51 9.86 -8.73 -0.12
CA TYR A 51 9.48 -8.47 1.26
C TYR A 51 9.37 -9.77 2.05
N VAL A 52 10.32 -9.97 2.98
CA VAL A 52 10.32 -11.10 3.91
C VAL A 52 9.65 -10.67 5.21
N LYS A 53 8.41 -11.13 5.43
CA LYS A 53 7.69 -10.85 6.67
C LYS A 53 8.22 -11.76 7.78
N SER A 54 8.69 -11.17 8.89
CA SER A 54 9.31 -11.88 10.02
C SER A 54 8.33 -12.68 10.88
N LYS A 55 7.02 -12.48 10.70
CA LYS A 55 5.97 -13.31 11.30
C LYS A 55 5.16 -13.95 10.19
N LYS A 56 4.87 -15.24 10.32
CA LYS A 56 3.93 -15.97 9.45
C LYS A 56 2.50 -15.55 9.79
N ASP A 57 2.18 -14.27 9.60
CA ASP A 57 0.82 -13.77 9.57
C ASP A 57 0.25 -14.12 8.20
N ASP A 58 -0.07 -15.41 8.03
CA ASP A 58 -0.91 -15.89 6.96
C ASP A 58 -2.36 -15.55 7.32
N ASN A 59 -2.66 -14.24 7.35
CA ASN A 59 -3.99 -13.74 7.71
C ASN A 59 -4.91 -13.69 6.47
N THR A 60 -4.50 -14.30 5.34
CA THR A 60 -5.39 -14.46 4.18
C THR A 60 -6.41 -15.53 4.49
N LYS A 61 -7.67 -15.11 4.66
CA LYS A 61 -8.78 -16.04 4.90
C LYS A 61 -9.31 -16.55 3.57
N ARG A 62 -10.00 -17.68 3.60
CA ARG A 62 -10.73 -18.22 2.43
C ARG A 62 -11.69 -17.18 1.81
N ASP A 63 -12.26 -16.32 2.65
CA ASP A 63 -13.12 -15.20 2.25
C ASP A 63 -12.39 -14.15 1.39
N ASP A 64 -11.09 -13.91 1.62
CA ASP A 64 -10.31 -12.99 0.80
C ASP A 64 -10.12 -13.53 -0.62
N TYR A 65 -9.89 -14.85 -0.75
CA TYR A 65 -9.83 -15.51 -2.05
C TYR A 65 -11.18 -15.48 -2.77
N LEU A 66 -12.29 -15.69 -2.06
CA LEU A 66 -13.64 -15.57 -2.64
C LEU A 66 -13.90 -14.15 -3.14
N ARG A 67 -13.57 -13.14 -2.35
CA ARG A 67 -13.75 -11.74 -2.73
C ARG A 67 -12.90 -11.37 -3.95
N PHE A 68 -11.64 -11.81 -3.97
CA PHE A 68 -10.75 -11.56 -5.09
C PHE A 68 -11.23 -12.27 -6.36
N ALA A 69 -11.61 -13.54 -6.25
CA ALA A 69 -12.20 -14.31 -7.36
C ALA A 69 -13.50 -13.68 -7.88
N CYS A 70 -14.38 -13.21 -6.99
CA CYS A 70 -15.60 -12.51 -7.37
C CYS A 70 -15.29 -11.21 -8.13
N GLY A 71 -14.25 -10.47 -7.73
CA GLY A 71 -13.75 -9.30 -8.45
C GLY A 71 -13.33 -9.66 -9.88
N ILE A 72 -12.45 -10.66 -10.03
CA ILE A 72 -11.99 -11.13 -11.35
C ILE A 72 -13.17 -11.54 -12.22
N VAL A 73 -14.10 -12.35 -11.69
CA VAL A 73 -15.26 -12.82 -12.46
C VAL A 73 -16.17 -11.66 -12.85
N SER A 74 -16.32 -10.64 -12.00
CA SER A 74 -17.14 -9.45 -12.28
C SER A 74 -16.61 -8.65 -13.47
N ASP A 75 -15.31 -8.63 -13.71
CA ASP A 75 -14.69 -7.90 -14.83
C ASP A 75 -15.07 -8.51 -16.21
N TYR A 76 -15.51 -9.77 -16.23
CA TYR A 76 -15.99 -10.44 -17.44
C TYR A 76 -17.50 -10.40 -17.61
N LEU A 77 -18.24 -9.81 -16.66
CA LEU A 77 -19.69 -9.80 -16.65
C LEU A 77 -20.26 -8.39 -16.88
N PRO A 78 -21.50 -8.28 -17.38
CA PRO A 78 -22.23 -7.02 -17.32
C PRO A 78 -22.37 -6.52 -15.89
N LEU A 79 -22.36 -5.20 -15.72
CA LEU A 79 -22.35 -4.54 -14.41
C LEU A 79 -23.52 -4.99 -13.50
N GLU A 80 -24.70 -5.19 -14.08
CA GLU A 80 -25.90 -5.64 -13.36
C GLU A 80 -25.75 -7.08 -12.85
N LEU A 81 -25.28 -8.00 -13.71
CA LEU A 81 -25.07 -9.40 -13.32
C LEU A 81 -23.96 -9.55 -12.28
N GLY A 82 -22.93 -8.70 -12.34
CA GLY A 82 -21.89 -8.63 -11.32
C GLY A 82 -22.43 -8.17 -9.95
N LYS A 83 -23.38 -7.22 -9.92
CA LYS A 83 -24.06 -6.81 -8.68
C LYS A 83 -24.91 -7.96 -8.12
N ASP A 84 -25.71 -8.60 -8.96
CA ASP A 84 -26.53 -9.75 -8.56
C ASP A 84 -25.68 -10.88 -7.98
N LEU A 85 -24.54 -11.19 -8.60
CA LEU A 85 -23.61 -12.21 -8.12
C LEU A 85 -23.04 -11.85 -6.73
N LYS A 86 -22.68 -10.59 -6.50
CA LYS A 86 -22.18 -10.12 -5.20
C LYS A 86 -23.25 -10.24 -4.12
N THR A 87 -24.50 -9.88 -4.43
CA THR A 87 -25.64 -10.05 -3.53
C THR A 87 -25.92 -11.53 -3.26
N HIS A 88 -25.86 -12.39 -4.29
CA HIS A 88 -26.10 -13.83 -4.17
C HIS A 88 -25.04 -14.55 -3.32
N LEU A 89 -23.77 -14.18 -3.46
CA LEU A 89 -22.67 -14.78 -2.69
C LEU A 89 -22.57 -14.25 -1.26
N ASN A 90 -23.30 -13.18 -0.92
CA ASN A 90 -23.31 -12.52 0.39
C ASN A 90 -21.89 -12.32 0.97
N ILE A 91 -20.93 -11.99 0.11
CA ILE A 91 -19.53 -11.86 0.50
C ILE A 91 -19.45 -10.65 1.42
N PRO A 92 -18.99 -10.80 2.68
CA PRO A 92 -18.78 -9.67 3.56
C PRO A 92 -17.86 -8.69 2.86
N GLU A 93 -18.38 -7.51 2.52
CA GLU A 93 -17.54 -6.41 2.11
C GLU A 93 -16.53 -6.22 3.25
N PRO A 94 -15.21 -6.25 2.97
CA PRO A 94 -14.24 -6.01 4.01
C PRO A 94 -14.67 -4.67 4.59
N SER A 95 -15.01 -4.67 5.89
CA SER A 95 -15.28 -3.44 6.59
C SER A 95 -14.18 -2.49 6.13
N PRO A 96 -14.51 -1.26 5.70
CA PRO A 96 -13.47 -0.34 5.31
C PRO A 96 -12.57 -0.31 6.51
N VAL A 97 -11.42 -0.95 6.37
CA VAL A 97 -10.30 -0.75 7.24
C VAL A 97 -10.03 0.70 6.93
N LYS A 98 -10.70 1.57 7.72
CA LYS A 98 -10.05 2.71 8.35
C LYS A 98 -8.67 2.17 8.54
N SER A 99 -7.77 2.63 7.69
CA SER A 99 -6.36 2.48 7.89
C SER A 99 -6.22 2.55 9.39
N SER A 100 -5.92 1.41 10.04
CA SER A 100 -5.28 1.51 11.33
C SER A 100 -4.24 2.58 11.08
N PRO A 101 -4.21 3.70 11.81
CA PRO A 101 -3.13 4.62 11.66
C PRO A 101 -1.89 3.77 11.97
N SER A 102 -1.31 3.20 10.91
CA SER A 102 0.12 3.05 10.76
C SER A 102 0.59 4.34 11.35
N SER A 103 1.38 4.21 12.41
CA SER A 103 2.05 5.32 13.05
C SER A 103 2.88 6.02 11.97
N GLU A 104 2.23 6.77 11.08
CA GLU A 104 2.83 7.84 10.34
C GLU A 104 3.40 8.70 11.44
N PRO A 105 4.73 8.82 11.52
CA PRO A 105 5.32 9.76 12.47
C PRO A 105 4.60 11.08 12.21
N PRO A 106 4.03 11.72 13.25
CA PRO A 106 3.11 12.82 13.06
C PRO A 106 3.77 13.82 12.13
N ALA A 107 3.14 14.03 10.97
CA ALA A 107 3.59 15.06 10.04
C ALA A 107 3.66 16.34 10.88
N LYS A 108 4.87 16.80 11.16
CA LYS A 108 5.11 18.07 11.83
C LYS A 108 4.56 19.15 10.91
N LYS A 109 3.25 19.41 11.03
CA LYS A 109 2.63 20.61 10.50
C LYS A 109 3.27 21.75 11.27
N VAL A 110 4.28 22.36 10.66
CA VAL A 110 4.81 23.66 11.08
C VAL A 110 3.60 24.57 11.20
N ARG A 111 3.30 25.03 12.41
CA ARG A 111 2.22 25.98 12.63
C ARG A 111 2.60 27.28 11.94
N LEU A 112 1.87 27.61 10.88
CA LEU A 112 2.05 28.82 10.08
C LEU A 112 1.37 30.01 10.78
N ASN A 113 1.73 30.24 12.05
CA ASN A 113 1.32 31.39 12.85
C ASN A 113 2.58 32.00 13.46
N GLY A 114 3.30 32.74 12.62
CA GLY A 114 4.53 33.44 12.96
C GLY A 114 5.13 33.91 11.66
N ASP A 115 5.29 35.21 11.49
CA ASP A 115 5.80 35.86 10.31
C ASP A 115 7.14 35.21 9.89
N VAL A 116 7.10 34.35 8.86
CA VAL A 116 8.30 33.68 8.33
C VAL A 116 8.94 34.65 7.34
N THR A 117 9.58 35.68 7.89
CA THR A 117 10.59 36.41 7.15
C THR A 117 11.83 35.50 7.09
N PRO A 118 12.42 35.25 5.90
CA PRO A 118 13.72 34.61 5.82
C PRO A 118 14.73 35.53 6.51
N SER A 119 15.20 35.15 7.70
CA SER A 119 16.24 35.91 8.42
C SER A 119 17.56 35.98 7.63
N GLU A 120 17.73 35.16 6.60
CA GLU A 120 18.96 35.05 5.84
C GLU A 120 18.61 35.01 4.35
N ASP A 121 18.88 36.13 3.68
CA ASP A 121 18.83 36.26 2.23
C ASP A 121 20.05 35.55 1.62
N TYR A 122 19.81 34.36 1.05
CA TYR A 122 20.84 33.52 0.43
C TYR A 122 21.33 34.07 -0.92
N SER A 123 20.83 35.22 -1.38
CA SER A 123 21.27 35.86 -2.61
C SER A 123 22.64 36.55 -2.50
N LYS A 124 23.27 36.56 -1.31
CA LYS A 124 24.52 37.30 -1.03
C LYS A 124 25.77 36.44 -0.86
N ALA A 125 25.77 35.17 -1.24
CA ALA A 125 26.95 34.30 -1.08
C ALA A 125 27.64 33.93 -2.41
N VAL A 126 27.72 34.87 -3.37
CA VAL A 126 28.52 34.71 -4.60
C VAL A 126 29.78 35.57 -4.65
N ASP A 127 29.98 36.52 -3.73
CA ASP A 127 31.22 37.28 -3.69
C ASP A 127 31.96 37.13 -2.36
N GLY A 128 33.27 36.96 -2.49
CA GLY A 128 34.16 36.39 -1.51
C GLY A 128 34.31 37.17 -0.21
N GLU A 129 34.90 36.45 0.75
CA GLU A 129 35.58 36.96 1.93
C GLU A 129 34.75 37.80 2.91
N SER A 130 34.18 37.11 3.91
CA SER A 130 34.13 37.71 5.26
C SER A 130 34.21 36.65 6.35
N LYS A 131 35.30 36.72 7.12
CA LYS A 131 35.44 36.08 8.43
C LYS A 131 34.37 36.66 9.35
N GLN A 132 33.33 35.91 9.69
CA GLN A 132 32.48 36.23 10.84
C GLN A 132 32.60 35.15 11.91
N LYS A 133 33.14 35.58 13.06
CA LYS A 133 33.30 34.81 14.28
C LYS A 133 31.92 34.30 14.72
N VAL A 134 31.74 32.98 14.73
CA VAL A 134 30.57 32.33 15.31
C VAL A 134 30.61 32.55 16.81
N GLY A 135 29.75 33.44 17.32
CA GLY A 135 29.48 33.54 18.75
C GLY A 135 28.90 32.22 19.24
N SER A 136 29.50 31.65 20.29
CA SER A 136 29.05 30.39 20.88
C SER A 136 27.68 30.56 21.52
N PHE A 137 26.61 30.19 20.82
CA PHE A 137 25.35 29.91 21.48
C PHE A 137 25.45 28.47 22.02
N GLU A 138 25.71 28.32 23.32
CA GLU A 138 25.73 27.01 23.98
C GLU A 138 24.34 26.40 23.97
N VAL A 139 24.05 25.62 22.93
CA VAL A 139 22.89 24.74 22.90
C VAL A 139 23.09 23.67 23.97
N LYS A 140 22.41 23.81 25.11
CA LYS A 140 22.44 22.82 26.20
C LYS A 140 21.94 21.47 25.69
N LEU A 141 22.88 20.57 25.37
CA LEU A 141 22.58 19.23 24.88
C LEU A 141 21.86 18.40 25.95
N THR A 142 20.79 17.73 25.54
CA THR A 142 20.03 16.81 26.40
C THR A 142 20.90 15.60 26.77
N ALA A 143 20.67 14.95 27.92
CA ALA A 143 21.47 13.82 28.41
C ALA A 143 21.66 12.70 27.35
N LYS A 144 20.62 12.42 26.56
CA LYS A 144 20.67 11.46 25.44
C LYS A 144 21.57 11.92 24.30
N GLN A 145 21.59 13.22 23.95
CA GLN A 145 22.50 13.77 22.95
C GLN A 145 23.96 13.69 23.39
N LYS A 146 24.23 13.89 24.70
CA LYS A 146 25.57 13.70 25.29
C LYS A 146 26.02 12.24 25.33
N GLN A 147 25.09 11.28 25.38
CA GLN A 147 25.43 9.86 25.25
C GLN A 147 25.77 9.49 23.80
N LEU A 148 25.00 9.98 22.83
CA LEU A 148 25.25 9.75 21.40
C LEU A 148 26.55 10.39 20.90
N SER A 149 27.01 11.48 21.52
CA SER A 149 28.29 12.11 21.17
C SER A 149 29.53 11.32 21.61
N LYS A 150 29.38 10.36 22.54
CA LYS A 150 30.48 9.53 23.07
C LYS A 150 30.74 8.27 22.24
N VAL A 151 29.92 8.01 21.22
CA VAL A 151 30.12 6.87 20.32
C VAL A 151 31.41 7.08 19.54
N ASP A 152 32.28 6.08 19.51
CA ASP A 152 33.50 6.09 18.71
C ASP A 152 33.13 6.14 17.22
N LYS A 153 33.61 7.17 16.52
CA LYS A 153 33.35 7.42 15.10
C LYS A 153 34.57 7.10 14.23
N THR A 154 35.62 6.53 14.81
CA THR A 154 36.81 6.13 14.05
C THR A 154 36.40 5.11 12.99
N GLY A 155 36.81 5.37 11.73
CA GLY A 155 36.43 4.54 10.58
C GLY A 155 35.07 4.82 9.94
N MET A 156 34.20 5.64 10.55
CA MET A 156 32.91 6.03 9.95
C MET A 156 33.05 7.27 9.07
N LYS A 157 32.59 7.20 7.82
CA LYS A 157 32.52 8.37 6.93
C LYS A 157 31.33 9.24 7.30
N SER A 158 31.54 10.56 7.42
CA SER A 158 30.43 11.51 7.58
C SER A 158 29.50 11.42 6.36
N ILE A 159 28.18 11.55 6.58
CA ILE A 159 27.16 11.56 5.53
C ILE A 159 27.49 12.57 4.42
N SER A 160 28.09 13.70 4.78
CA SER A 160 28.52 14.75 3.86
C SER A 160 29.52 14.25 2.81
N SER A 161 30.34 13.25 3.15
CA SER A 161 31.33 12.66 2.26
C SER A 161 30.71 11.89 1.09
N PHE A 162 29.44 11.48 1.17
CA PHE A 162 28.73 10.80 0.09
C PHE A 162 28.17 11.76 -0.96
N PHE A 163 27.95 13.02 -0.57
CA PHE A 163 27.35 14.05 -1.43
C PHE A 163 28.39 15.07 -1.92
N SER A 164 29.61 15.05 -1.39
CA SER A 164 30.69 15.89 -1.89
C SER A 164 31.23 15.37 -3.22
N PRO A 165 31.50 16.24 -4.21
CA PRO A 165 32.12 15.84 -5.47
C PRO A 165 33.47 15.17 -5.19
N LYS A 166 33.72 14.03 -5.86
CA LYS A 166 35.00 13.32 -5.71
C LYS A 166 36.11 14.21 -6.26
N THR A 167 37.06 14.59 -5.41
CA THR A 167 38.27 15.26 -5.85
C THR A 167 39.01 14.32 -6.81
N LYS A 168 39.15 14.73 -8.08
CA LYS A 168 40.00 14.04 -9.04
C LYS A 168 41.44 14.26 -8.60
N LYS A 169 42.16 13.16 -8.36
CA LYS A 169 43.62 13.17 -8.20
C LYS A 169 44.28 13.51 -9.53
#